data_AF-A0A836YK18-F1
#
_entry.id   AF-A0A836YK18-F1
#
_cell.length_a   1.000
_cell.length_b   1.000
_cell.length_c   1.000
_cell.angle_alpha   90.00
_cell.angle_beta   90.00
_cell.angle_gamma   90.00
#
_symmetry.space_group_name_H-M   'P 1'
#
loop_
_entity.id
_entity.type
_entity.pdbx_description
1 polymer ?
#
loop_
_entity_poly.entity_id
_entity_poly.type
_entity_poly.pdbx_seq_one_letter_code
_entity_poly.pdbx_strand_id
1 'polypeptide(L)' 'NCVHPLYRDALNDYFDRACAKGGHTPHLLREALSWHANFEETGQMLQPTPVAKSA' A
#
# COMPACT_ATOMS: atom_id res chain seq x y z
N ASN A 1 -1.25 14.95 4.77
CA ASN A 1 -1.26 15.14 6.25
C ASN A 1 -2.27 14.29 7.02
N CYS A 2 -3.30 13.73 6.39
CA CYS A 2 -4.41 13.08 7.11
C CYS A 2 -4.28 11.55 7.25
N VAL A 3 -3.35 10.93 6.52
CA VAL A 3 -3.18 9.47 6.53
C VAL A 3 -2.59 9.05 7.88
N HIS A 4 -3.23 8.04 8.49
CA HIS A 4 -2.78 7.46 9.75
C HIS A 4 -1.32 6.98 9.64
N PRO A 5 -0.49 7.15 10.69
CA PRO A 5 0.93 6.81 10.63
C PRO A 5 1.24 5.41 10.09
N LEU A 6 0.45 4.41 10.50
CA LEU A 6 0.61 3.01 10.04
C LEU A 6 0.50 2.83 8.51
N TYR A 7 -0.30 3.66 7.84
CA TYR A 7 -0.57 3.56 6.40
C TYR A 7 0.26 4.53 5.55
N ARG A 8 0.91 5.51 6.19
CA ARG A 8 1.56 6.62 5.49
C ARG A 8 2.67 6.13 4.56
N ASP A 9 3.53 5.25 5.06
CA ASP A 9 4.68 4.77 4.29
C ASP A 9 4.23 3.89 3.13
N ALA A 10 3.26 3.00 3.35
CA ALA A 10 2.69 2.15 2.31
C ALA A 10 1.99 2.97 1.21
N LEU A 11 1.28 4.05 1.58
CA LEU A 11 0.61 4.91 0.61
C LEU A 11 1.60 5.72 -0.23
N ASN A 12 2.67 6.21 0.42
CA ASN A 12 3.75 6.93 -0.28
C ASN A 12 4.49 6.01 -1.25
N ASP A 13 4.82 4.77 -0.84
CA ASP A 13 5.43 3.78 -1.74
C ASP A 13 4.58 3.52 -3.00
N TYR A 14 3.27 3.28 -2.82
CA TYR A 14 2.35 3.10 -3.94
C TYR A 14 2.35 4.33 -4.87
N PHE A 15 2.31 5.53 -4.30
CA PHE A 15 2.29 6.77 -5.07
C PHE A 15 3.61 7.01 -5.81
N ASP A 16 4.75 6.78 -5.18
CA ASP A 16 6.07 6.96 -5.80
C ASP A 16 6.26 5.99 -6.98
N ARG A 17 5.88 4.73 -6.80
CA ARG A 17 5.90 3.72 -7.88
C ARG A 17 4.91 4.05 -8.99
N ALA A 18 3.74 4.60 -8.65
CA ALA A 18 2.78 5.07 -9.64
C ALA A 18 3.34 6.26 -10.44
N CYS A 19 3.96 7.23 -9.77
CA CYS A 19 4.58 8.41 -10.40
C CYS A 19 5.70 8.03 -11.36
N ALA A 20 6.48 7.00 -11.05
CA ALA A 20 7.51 6.48 -11.95
C ALA A 20 6.95 5.99 -13.30
N LYS A 21 5.66 5.65 -13.38
CA LYS A 21 4.97 5.31 -14.64
C LYS A 21 4.37 6.52 -15.36
N GLY A 22 4.34 7.68 -14.71
CA GLY A 22 3.80 8.93 -15.23
C GLY A 22 2.26 8.99 -15.24
N GLY A 23 1.74 9.99 -15.93
CA GLY A 23 0.30 10.26 -16.06
C GLY A 23 -0.16 11.45 -15.21
N HIS A 24 -1.30 12.04 -15.60
CA HIS A 24 -1.90 13.14 -14.85
C HIS A 24 -2.41 12.70 -13.47
N THR A 25 -2.93 11.47 -13.41
CA THR A 25 -3.39 10.82 -12.17
C THR A 25 -2.69 9.46 -12.06
N PRO A 26 -1.48 9.41 -11.47
CA PRO A 26 -0.67 8.21 -11.46
C PRO A 26 -1.31 7.07 -10.67
N HIS A 27 -1.45 5.90 -11.30
CA HIS A 27 -2.00 4.71 -10.66
C HIS A 27 -1.30 3.43 -11.12
N LEU A 28 -1.26 2.44 -10.23
CA LEU A 28 -0.87 1.06 -10.54
C LEU A 28 -2.13 0.20 -10.59
N LEU A 29 -2.70 0.01 -11.79
CA LEU A 29 -4.00 -0.65 -11.95
C LEU A 29 -4.08 -2.06 -11.35
N ARG A 30 -2.96 -2.79 -11.29
CA ARG A 30 -2.89 -4.12 -10.68
C ARG A 30 -2.97 -4.10 -9.16
N GLU A 31 -2.68 -2.96 -8.53
CA GLU A 31 -2.57 -2.83 -7.07
C GLU A 31 -3.60 -1.86 -6.48
N ALA A 32 -4.26 -1.06 -7.32
CA ALA A 32 -5.17 0.02 -6.90
C ALA A 32 -6.26 -0.42 -5.92
N LEU A 33 -6.74 -1.67 -6.03
CA LEU A 33 -7.76 -2.24 -5.16
C LEU A 33 -7.21 -3.32 -4.21
N SER A 34 -5.90 -3.56 -4.20
CA SER A 34 -5.29 -4.66 -3.43
C SER A 34 -5.53 -4.56 -1.93
N TRP A 35 -5.51 -3.36 -1.35
CA TRP A 35 -5.77 -3.19 0.09
C TRP A 35 -7.21 -3.56 0.48
N HIS A 36 -8.16 -3.33 -0.42
CA HIS A 36 -9.55 -3.73 -0.21
C HIS A 36 -9.68 -5.25 -0.28
N ALA A 37 -9.07 -5.89 -1.28
CA ALA A 37 -9.02 -7.34 -1.41
C ALA A 37 -8.34 -8.00 -0.18
N ASN A 38 -7.21 -7.45 0.28
CA ASN A 38 -6.52 -7.93 1.48
C ASN A 38 -7.44 -7.88 2.71
N PHE A 39 -8.20 -6.80 2.86
CA PHE A 39 -9.12 -6.67 3.98
C PHE A 39 -10.26 -7.69 3.91
N GLU A 40 -10.81 -7.93 2.72
CA GLU A 40 -11.83 -8.95 2.49
C GLU A 40 -11.30 -10.37 2.82
N GLU A 41 -10.07 -10.69 2.43
CA GLU A 41 -9.49 -12.03 2.60
C GLU A 41 -8.91 -12.29 4.00
N THR A 42 -8.29 -11.27 4.62
CA THR A 42 -7.48 -11.44 5.84
C THR A 42 -7.97 -10.62 7.03
N GLY A 43 -8.95 -9.75 6.83
CA GLY A 43 -9.42 -8.80 7.83
C GLY A 43 -8.48 -7.60 8.07
N GLN A 44 -7.37 -7.50 7.31
CA GLN A 44 -6.42 -6.39 7.39
C GLN A 44 -6.07 -5.86 6.00
N MET A 45 -6.00 -4.53 5.84
CA MET A 45 -5.64 -3.91 4.56
C MET A 45 -4.14 -4.05 4.24
N LEU A 46 -3.30 -3.85 5.25
CA LEU A 46 -1.86 -4.01 5.13
C LEU A 46 -1.51 -5.48 5.31
N GLN A 47 -0.65 -5.98 4.43
CA GLN A 47 -0.04 -7.28 4.63
C GLN A 47 0.82 -7.20 5.90
N PRO A 48 0.77 -8.21 6.79
CA PRO A 48 1.63 -8.23 7.96
C PRO A 48 3.08 -8.22 7.50
N THR A 49 3.79 -7.12 7.76
CA THR A 49 5.22 -7.03 7.52
C THR A 49 5.85 -8.22 8.25
N PRO A 50 6.66 -9.06 7.58
CA PRO A 50 7.38 -10.12 8.28
C PRO A 50 8.28 -9.43 9.30
N VAL A 51 7.89 -9.44 10.57
CA VAL A 51 8.81 -9.13 11.65
C VAL A 51 9.89 -10.19 11.53
N ALA A 52 11.06 -9.79 11.05
CA ALA A 52 12.25 -10.63 11.12
C ALA A 52 12.35 -11.08 12.58
N LYS A 53 12.09 -12.37 12.84
CA LYS A 53 12.26 -12.93 14.17
C LYS A 53 13.74 -12.73 14.52
N SER A 54 14.02 -11.76 15.38
CA SER A 54 15.33 -11.62 16.00
C SER A 54 15.59 -12.92 16.75
N ALA A 55 16.58 -13.67 16.27
CA ALA A 55 17.16 -14.81 16.96
C ALA A 55 18.02 -14.34 18.14
#